data_AF-A0A059FKC4-F1
#
_entry.id   AF-A0A059FKC4-F1
#
_cell.length_a   1.000
_cell.length_b   1.000
_cell.length_c   1.000
_cell.angle_alpha   90.00
_cell.angle_beta   90.00
_cell.angle_gamma   90.00
#
_symmetry.space_group_name_H-M   'P 1'
#
loop_
_entity.id
_entity.type
_entity.pdbx_description
1 polymer ?
#
loop_
_entity_poly.entity_id
_entity_poly.type
_entity_poly.pdbx_seq_one_letter_code
_entity_poly.pdbx_strand_id
1 'polypeptide(L)'
;MELLFSPNGRIDQPTYWRGVLILFGISAALTVLSAYVSPFLGFASILFIWPWIAVHAKRFHDAGKTGWLTLAMVVLAIIVSFVAQAILTPLFGVDVAAMQREMEENMADYMSSNDPGAAMAYAMQESKRMAQVQLLPSILSTGLVTGVVGFVMSLFKTDPNDNQYGPGPGGSASAF
;
A
#
# COMPACT_ATOMS: atom_id res chain seq x y z
N MET A 1 -19.71 -9.09 4.56
CA MET A 1 -18.24 -9.31 4.61
C MET A 1 -17.59 -9.42 3.23
N GLU A 2 -18.32 -9.23 2.12
CA GLU A 2 -17.73 -9.43 0.78
C GLU A 2 -16.84 -8.29 0.29
N LEU A 3 -16.87 -7.11 0.93
CA LEU A 3 -16.20 -5.89 0.46
C LEU A 3 -14.70 -6.08 0.16
N LEU A 4 -13.95 -6.66 1.10
CA LEU A 4 -12.50 -6.76 1.04
C LEU A 4 -11.98 -8.11 0.52
N PHE A 5 -12.85 -9.12 0.39
CA PHE A 5 -12.43 -10.49 0.12
C PHE A 5 -12.91 -11.04 -1.22
N SER A 6 -13.77 -10.30 -1.93
CA SER A 6 -14.27 -10.66 -3.26
C SER A 6 -14.16 -9.45 -4.19
N PRO A 7 -13.76 -9.60 -5.46
CA PRO A 7 -13.79 -8.54 -6.47
C PRO A 7 -15.16 -8.42 -7.16
N ASN A 8 -16.11 -9.32 -6.87
CA ASN A 8 -17.42 -9.34 -7.52
C ASN A 8 -18.36 -8.28 -6.94
N GLY A 9 -19.23 -7.74 -7.79
CA GLY A 9 -20.16 -6.68 -7.41
C GLY A 9 -19.65 -5.28 -7.72
N ARG A 10 -20.38 -4.29 -7.23
CA ARG A 10 -20.15 -2.85 -7.44
C ARG A 10 -20.12 -2.15 -6.09
N ILE A 11 -19.34 -1.08 -5.98
CA ILE A 11 -19.35 -0.20 -4.80
C ILE A 11 -19.42 1.26 -5.23
N ASP A 12 -20.27 2.01 -4.54
CA ASP A 12 -20.40 3.45 -4.72
C ASP A 12 -19.15 4.18 -4.21
N GLN A 13 -19.00 5.43 -4.63
CA GLN A 13 -17.82 6.24 -4.34
C GLN A 13 -17.59 6.47 -2.82
N PRO A 14 -18.61 6.79 -2.00
CA PRO A 14 -18.46 6.83 -0.54
C PRO A 14 -17.93 5.53 0.07
N THR A 15 -18.48 4.37 -0.34
CA THR A 15 -18.02 3.06 0.17
C THR A 15 -16.60 2.75 -0.28
N TYR A 16 -16.24 3.09 -1.52
CA TYR A 16 -14.86 3.00 -2.01
C TYR A 16 -13.90 3.79 -1.11
N TRP A 17 -14.20 5.06 -0.81
CA TRP A 17 -13.35 5.89 0.03
C TRP A 17 -13.19 5.34 1.45
N ARG A 18 -14.28 4.84 2.05
CA ARG A 18 -14.20 4.15 3.35
C ARG A 18 -13.26 2.94 3.28
N GLY A 19 -13.39 2.12 2.24
CA GLY A 19 -12.53 0.95 2.02
C GLY A 19 -11.05 1.32 1.92
N VAL A 20 -10.70 2.26 1.05
CA VAL A 20 -9.29 2.66 0.86
C VAL A 20 -8.72 3.38 2.08
N LEU A 21 -9.50 4.16 2.82
CA LEU A 21 -9.03 4.81 4.06
C LEU A 21 -8.79 3.79 5.18
N ILE A 22 -9.62 2.75 5.28
CA ILE A 22 -9.37 1.63 6.21
C ILE A 22 -8.08 0.89 5.82
N LEU A 23 -7.89 0.57 4.54
CA LEU A 23 -6.68 -0.10 4.07
C LEU A 23 -5.42 0.75 4.26
N PHE A 24 -5.53 2.07 4.06
CA PHE A 24 -4.46 3.02 4.38
C PHE A 24 -4.13 3.00 5.87
N GLY A 25 -5.14 3.10 6.75
CA GLY A 25 -4.95 3.08 8.20
C GLY A 25 -4.26 1.80 8.68
N ILE A 26 -4.65 0.64 8.13
CA ILE A 26 -4.00 -0.64 8.45
C ILE A 26 -2.55 -0.67 7.94
N SER A 27 -2.31 -0.19 6.71
CA SER A 27 -0.96 -0.14 6.13
C SER A 27 -0.03 0.78 6.93
N ALA A 28 -0.53 1.93 7.38
CA ALA A 28 0.20 2.85 8.25
C ALA A 28 0.50 2.20 9.61
N ALA A 29 -0.48 1.56 10.24
CA ALA A 29 -0.28 0.83 11.49
C ALA A 29 0.77 -0.29 11.35
N LEU A 30 0.73 -1.05 10.24
CA LEU A 30 1.70 -2.09 9.95
C LEU A 30 3.11 -1.53 9.76
N THR A 31 3.24 -0.38 9.12
CA THR A 31 4.52 0.32 8.95
C THR A 31 5.11 0.73 10.29
N VAL A 32 4.28 1.28 11.19
CA VAL A 32 4.69 1.60 12.58
C VAL A 32 5.11 0.35 13.33
N LEU A 33 4.31 -0.72 13.29
CA LEU A 33 4.64 -1.98 13.94
C LEU A 33 5.96 -2.58 13.41
N SER A 34 6.19 -2.49 12.09
CA SER A 34 7.43 -2.95 11.48
C SER A 34 8.65 -2.19 12.01
N ALA A 35 8.54 -0.86 12.17
CA ALA A 35 9.62 -0.01 12.66
C ALA A 35 9.96 -0.21 14.16
N TYR A 36 8.98 -0.56 15.00
CA TYR A 36 9.20 -0.63 16.45
C TYR A 36 9.24 -2.05 17.02
N VAL A 37 8.53 -3.01 16.40
CA VAL A 37 8.42 -4.38 16.89
C VAL A 37 9.39 -5.30 16.13
N SER A 38 9.18 -5.44 14.82
CA SER A 38 9.97 -6.36 13.99
C SER A 38 9.85 -6.00 12.51
N PRO A 39 10.97 -5.83 11.79
CA PRO A 39 10.96 -5.60 10.35
C PRO A 39 10.18 -6.65 9.56
N PHE A 40 10.16 -7.90 10.03
CA PHE A 40 9.44 -9.01 9.40
C PHE A 40 7.92 -8.82 9.33
N LEU A 41 7.33 -7.97 10.19
CA LEU A 41 5.91 -7.62 10.08
C LEU A 41 5.58 -6.92 8.76
N GLY A 42 6.58 -6.30 8.12
CA GLY A 42 6.42 -5.73 6.77
C GLY A 42 5.94 -6.75 5.75
N PHE A 43 6.27 -8.05 5.90
CA PHE A 43 5.79 -9.11 4.99
C PHE A 43 4.29 -9.35 5.07
N ALA A 44 3.64 -9.00 6.18
CA ALA A 44 2.18 -9.10 6.28
C ALA A 44 1.47 -8.17 5.28
N SER A 45 2.15 -7.13 4.77
CA SER A 45 1.62 -6.21 3.75
C SER A 45 1.20 -6.94 2.46
N ILE A 46 1.84 -8.08 2.15
CA ILE A 46 1.52 -8.91 0.97
C ILE A 46 0.07 -9.39 1.02
N LEU A 47 -0.44 -9.73 2.22
CA LEU A 47 -1.82 -10.18 2.40
C LEU A 47 -2.83 -9.08 2.06
N PHE A 48 -2.45 -7.81 2.18
CA PHE A 48 -3.32 -6.67 1.91
C PHE A 48 -3.41 -6.31 0.42
N ILE A 49 -2.54 -6.88 -0.43
CA ILE A 49 -2.62 -6.70 -1.89
C ILE A 49 -4.00 -7.12 -2.41
N TRP A 50 -4.55 -8.23 -1.91
CA TRP A 50 -5.86 -8.72 -2.35
C TRP A 50 -7.02 -7.77 -2.02
N PRO A 51 -7.21 -7.31 -0.76
CA PRO A 51 -8.17 -6.27 -0.43
C PRO A 51 -8.06 -5.00 -1.28
N TRP A 52 -6.84 -4.55 -1.58
CA TRP A 52 -6.64 -3.43 -2.49
C TRP A 52 -7.19 -3.72 -3.89
N ILE A 53 -6.88 -4.88 -4.46
CA ILE A 53 -7.39 -5.27 -5.79
C ILE A 53 -8.92 -5.36 -5.78
N ALA A 54 -9.51 -5.99 -4.76
CA ALA A 54 -10.95 -6.20 -4.65
C ALA A 54 -11.73 -4.87 -4.65
N VAL A 55 -11.29 -3.88 -3.86
CA VAL A 55 -11.95 -2.57 -3.76
C VAL A 55 -11.84 -1.77 -5.07
N HIS A 56 -10.69 -1.79 -5.72
CA HIS A 56 -10.50 -1.10 -7.00
C HIS A 56 -11.32 -1.72 -8.14
N ALA A 57 -11.33 -3.05 -8.23
CA ALA A 57 -12.10 -3.77 -9.25
C ALA A 57 -13.60 -3.44 -9.14
N LYS A 58 -14.16 -3.48 -7.92
CA LYS A 58 -15.56 -3.12 -7.67
C LYS A 58 -15.89 -1.67 -8.00
N ARG A 59 -14.96 -0.74 -7.79
CA ARG A 59 -15.17 0.67 -8.18
C ARG A 59 -15.18 0.83 -9.70
N PHE A 60 -14.36 0.08 -10.43
CA PHE A 60 -14.43 0.04 -11.89
C PHE A 60 -15.73 -0.60 -12.39
N HIS A 61 -16.17 -1.69 -11.76
CA HIS A 61 -17.46 -2.31 -12.06
C HIS A 61 -18.62 -1.33 -11.85
N ASP A 62 -18.53 -0.47 -10.82
CA ASP A 62 -19.53 0.56 -10.59
C ASP A 62 -19.59 1.62 -11.70
N ALA A 63 -18.47 1.87 -12.37
CA ALA A 63 -18.40 2.74 -13.54
C ALA A 63 -18.70 2.03 -14.87
N GLY A 64 -19.21 0.79 -14.82
CA GLY A 64 -19.46 -0.04 -16.01
C GLY A 64 -18.18 -0.43 -16.76
N LYS A 65 -17.03 -0.41 -16.08
CA LYS A 65 -15.71 -0.77 -16.65
C LYS A 65 -15.26 -2.14 -16.15
N THR A 66 -14.30 -2.73 -16.86
CA THR A 66 -13.69 -3.99 -16.46
C THR A 66 -12.79 -3.81 -15.23
N GLY A 67 -12.85 -4.76 -14.29
CA GLY A 67 -11.95 -4.80 -13.13
C GLY A 67 -10.46 -4.90 -13.50
N TRP A 68 -10.12 -5.34 -14.71
CA TRP A 68 -8.74 -5.38 -15.22
C TRP A 68 -8.06 -4.01 -15.27
N LEU A 69 -8.82 -2.91 -15.32
CA LEU A 69 -8.26 -1.55 -15.20
C LEU A 69 -7.56 -1.31 -13.85
N THR A 70 -7.81 -2.16 -12.84
CA THR A 70 -7.05 -2.17 -11.59
C THR A 70 -5.55 -2.35 -11.83
N LEU A 71 -5.14 -3.10 -12.85
CA LEU A 71 -3.72 -3.24 -13.20
C LEU A 71 -3.09 -1.90 -13.62
N ALA A 72 -3.83 -1.08 -14.38
CA ALA A 72 -3.38 0.27 -14.73
C ALA A 72 -3.26 1.16 -13.48
N MET A 73 -4.16 1.00 -12.50
CA MET A 73 -4.07 1.69 -11.22
C MET A 73 -2.88 1.23 -10.38
N VAL A 74 -2.51 -0.06 -10.44
CA VAL A 74 -1.29 -0.56 -9.81
C VAL A 74 -0.05 0.08 -10.44
N VAL A 75 0.01 0.19 -11.77
CA VAL A 75 1.11 0.87 -12.46
C VAL A 75 1.20 2.33 -12.05
N LEU A 76 0.06 3.04 -11.99
CA LEU A 76 0.01 4.42 -11.49
C LEU A 76 0.50 4.50 -10.04
N ALA A 77 0.04 3.61 -9.17
CA ALA A 77 0.46 3.57 -7.77
C ALA A 77 1.99 3.37 -7.64
N ILE A 78 2.56 2.48 -8.44
CA ILE A 78 4.01 2.25 -8.49
C ILE A 78 4.74 3.53 -8.89
N ILE A 79 4.33 4.20 -9.98
CA ILE A 79 4.96 5.45 -10.45
C ILE A 79 4.89 6.53 -9.37
N VAL A 80 3.71 6.74 -8.78
CA VAL A 80 3.51 7.73 -7.72
C VAL A 80 4.36 7.39 -6.50
N SER A 81 4.47 6.11 -6.12
CA SER A 81 5.29 5.68 -4.99
C SER A 81 6.78 5.96 -5.21
N PHE A 82 7.30 5.70 -6.41
CA PHE A 82 8.69 5.99 -6.76
C PHE A 82 8.96 7.49 -6.71
N VAL A 83 8.10 8.32 -7.33
CA VAL A 83 8.26 9.77 -7.31
C VAL A 83 8.16 10.32 -5.90
N ALA A 84 7.18 9.85 -5.12
CA ALA A 84 7.01 10.26 -3.73
C ALA A 84 8.23 9.89 -2.88
N GLN A 85 8.76 8.68 -3.00
CA GLN A 85 9.94 8.27 -2.23
C GLN A 85 11.21 9.01 -2.67
N ALA A 86 11.38 9.30 -3.96
CA ALA A 86 12.51 10.06 -4.47
C ALA A 86 12.55 11.51 -3.94
N ILE A 87 11.37 12.08 -3.61
CA ILE A 87 11.26 13.44 -3.09
C ILE A 87 11.22 13.46 -1.55
N LEU A 88 10.36 12.64 -0.94
CA LEU A 88 10.12 12.66 0.51
C LEU A 88 11.33 12.18 1.29
N THR A 89 12.01 11.12 0.86
CA THR A 89 13.18 10.59 1.57
C THR A 89 14.26 11.65 1.80
N PRO A 90 14.79 12.33 0.75
CA PRO A 90 15.77 13.39 0.97
C PRO A 90 15.19 14.63 1.65
N LEU A 91 13.89 14.95 1.45
CA LEU A 91 13.23 16.06 2.13
C LEU A 91 13.24 15.90 3.66
N PHE A 92 13.18 14.67 4.15
CA PHE A 92 13.28 14.33 5.57
C PHE A 92 14.73 14.12 6.04
N GLY A 93 15.72 14.48 5.21
CA GLY A 93 17.14 14.36 5.55
C GLY A 93 17.67 12.93 5.57
N VAL A 94 16.95 11.99 4.95
CA VAL A 94 17.34 10.58 4.92
C VAL A 94 18.22 10.34 3.68
N ASP A 95 19.51 10.07 3.90
CA ASP A 95 20.42 9.63 2.85
C ASP A 95 20.51 8.10 2.84
N VAL A 96 19.64 7.48 2.05
CA VAL A 96 19.59 6.01 1.91
C VAL A 96 20.90 5.47 1.31
N ALA A 97 21.54 6.20 0.41
CA ALA A 97 22.77 5.75 -0.23
C ALA A 97 23.97 5.78 0.73
N ALA A 98 24.03 6.76 1.63
CA ALA A 98 25.02 6.77 2.71
C ALA A 98 24.78 5.64 3.72
N MET A 99 23.54 5.46 4.16
CA MET A 99 23.21 4.39 5.12
C MET A 99 23.42 2.99 4.56
N GLN A 100 23.13 2.76 3.28
CA GLN A 100 23.39 1.48 2.62
C GLN A 100 24.90 1.17 2.57
N ARG A 101 25.74 2.17 2.25
CA ARG A 101 27.19 1.98 2.25
C ARG A 101 27.73 1.68 3.65
N GLU A 102 27.30 2.42 4.66
CA GLU A 102 27.67 2.17 6.06
C GLU A 102 27.22 0.77 6.51
N MET A 103 26.01 0.35 6.12
CA MET A 103 25.50 -0.99 6.40
C MET A 103 26.37 -2.06 5.74
N GLU A 104 26.75 -1.89 4.47
CA GLU A 104 27.59 -2.84 3.72
C GLU A 104 29.00 -2.96 4.33
N GLU A 105 29.64 -1.83 4.65
CA GLU A 105 30.97 -1.77 5.27
C GLU A 105 30.97 -2.50 6.63
N ASN A 106 30.06 -2.13 7.53
CA ASN A 106 29.97 -2.76 8.84
C ASN A 106 29.56 -4.24 8.73
N MET A 107 28.67 -4.59 7.81
CA MET A 107 28.24 -5.98 7.59
C MET A 107 29.40 -6.85 7.14
N ALA A 108 30.32 -6.34 6.31
CA ALA A 108 31.50 -7.07 5.88
C ALA A 108 32.39 -7.47 7.08
N ASP A 109 32.55 -6.56 8.04
CA ASP A 109 33.29 -6.83 9.28
C ASP A 109 32.60 -7.93 10.11
N TYR A 110 31.29 -7.86 10.30
CA TYR A 110 30.54 -8.88 11.03
C TYR A 110 30.49 -10.23 10.31
N MET A 111 30.41 -10.26 8.97
CA MET A 111 30.46 -11.49 8.19
C MET A 111 31.84 -12.12 8.18
N SER A 112 32.90 -11.32 8.33
CA SER A 112 34.27 -11.82 8.50
C SER A 112 34.53 -12.38 9.90
N SER A 113 33.67 -12.03 10.87
CA SER A 113 33.72 -12.62 12.20
C SER A 113 33.17 -14.05 12.17
N ASN A 114 33.82 -14.98 12.88
CA ASN A 114 33.35 -16.36 13.04
C ASN A 114 32.09 -16.48 13.94
N ASP A 115 31.32 -15.40 14.11
CA ASP A 115 30.08 -15.34 14.89
C ASP A 115 28.89 -14.93 14.01
N PRO A 116 28.22 -15.91 13.38
CA PRO A 116 27.01 -15.67 12.60
C PRO A 116 25.86 -15.04 13.41
N GLY A 117 25.85 -15.23 14.74
CA GLY A 117 24.84 -14.65 15.62
C GLY A 117 25.00 -13.13 15.75
N ALA A 118 26.24 -12.68 15.91
CA ALA A 118 26.56 -11.24 15.94
C ALA A 118 26.20 -10.55 14.63
N ALA A 119 26.50 -11.17 13.48
CA ALA A 119 26.12 -10.64 12.16
C ALA A 119 24.61 -10.52 11.97
N MET A 120 23.84 -11.53 12.40
CA MET A 120 22.37 -11.48 12.35
C MET A 120 21.79 -10.42 13.29
N ALA A 121 22.34 -10.28 14.50
CA ALA A 121 21.90 -9.26 15.45
C ALA A 121 22.14 -7.85 14.91
N TYR A 122 23.30 -7.61 14.31
CA TYR A 122 23.61 -6.36 13.62
C TYR A 122 22.62 -6.09 12.46
N ALA A 123 22.41 -7.06 11.58
CA ALA A 123 21.44 -6.94 10.48
C ALA A 123 20.03 -6.58 10.96
N MET A 124 19.59 -7.19 12.05
CA MET A 124 18.27 -6.93 12.64
C MET A 124 18.19 -5.53 13.26
N GLN A 125 19.23 -5.10 13.98
CA GLN A 125 19.27 -3.76 14.56
C GLN A 125 19.28 -2.68 13.48
N GLU A 126 20.06 -2.91 12.42
CA GLU A 126 20.23 -1.96 11.34
C GLU A 126 18.98 -1.85 10.46
N SER A 127 18.36 -2.98 10.14
CA SER A 127 17.06 -2.97 9.44
C SER A 127 15.97 -2.27 10.24
N LYS A 128 15.97 -2.40 11.58
CA LYS A 128 15.06 -1.64 12.45
C LYS A 128 15.35 -0.14 12.40
N ARG A 129 16.61 0.27 12.48
CA ARG A 129 17.02 1.68 12.33
C ARG A 129 16.54 2.24 10.99
N MET A 130 16.77 1.51 9.91
CA MET A 130 16.33 1.88 8.56
C MET A 130 14.81 2.03 8.46
N ALA A 131 14.04 1.12 9.06
CA ALA A 131 12.58 1.21 9.11
C ALA A 131 12.11 2.43 9.92
N GLN A 132 12.80 2.79 10.99
CA GLN A 132 12.47 3.95 11.83
C GLN A 132 12.75 5.28 11.12
N VAL A 133 13.90 5.45 10.48
CA VAL A 133 14.22 6.68 9.75
C VAL A 133 13.34 6.86 8.51
N GLN A 134 12.93 5.78 7.86
CA GLN A 134 12.03 5.81 6.72
C GLN A 134 10.54 5.84 7.11
N LEU A 135 10.21 5.82 8.40
CA LEU A 135 8.82 5.70 8.86
C LEU A 135 7.93 6.83 8.32
N LEU A 136 8.33 8.08 8.56
CA LEU A 136 7.55 9.25 8.13
C LEU A 136 7.48 9.36 6.60
N PRO A 137 8.61 9.29 5.84
CA PRO A 137 8.56 9.25 4.39
C PRO A 137 7.63 8.17 3.83
N SER A 138 7.68 6.95 4.39
CA SER A 138 6.90 5.80 3.90
C SER A 138 5.39 5.97 4.14
N ILE A 139 4.99 6.45 5.31
CA ILE A 139 3.57 6.71 5.62
C ILE A 139 3.04 7.83 4.72
N LEU A 140 3.80 8.91 4.55
CA LEU A 140 3.40 10.02 3.68
C LEU A 140 3.33 9.61 2.21
N SER A 141 4.30 8.81 1.73
CA SER A 141 4.28 8.24 0.39
C SER A 141 3.04 7.38 0.17
N THR A 142 2.72 6.50 1.12
CA THR A 142 1.50 5.66 1.07
C THR A 142 0.24 6.51 1.06
N GLY A 143 0.20 7.59 1.83
CA GLY A 143 -0.90 8.55 1.85
C GLY A 143 -1.07 9.27 0.50
N LEU A 144 0.04 9.72 -0.11
CA LEU A 144 0.03 10.34 -1.44
C LEU A 144 -0.44 9.36 -2.51
N VAL A 145 0.07 8.13 -2.51
CA VAL A 145 -0.38 7.08 -3.43
C VAL A 145 -1.88 6.84 -3.29
N THR A 146 -2.36 6.65 -2.04
CA THR A 146 -3.78 6.44 -1.76
C THR A 146 -4.63 7.62 -2.23
N GLY A 147 -4.18 8.85 -1.97
CA GLY A 147 -4.87 10.08 -2.36
C GLY A 147 -4.94 10.25 -3.88
N VAL A 148 -3.82 10.06 -4.59
CA VAL A 148 -3.77 10.19 -6.06
C VAL A 148 -4.59 9.11 -6.74
N VAL A 149 -4.42 7.84 -6.34
CA VAL A 149 -5.20 6.72 -6.87
C VAL A 149 -6.68 6.93 -6.58
N GLY A 150 -7.06 7.26 -5.34
CA GLY A 150 -8.44 7.49 -4.96
C GLY A 150 -9.09 8.68 -5.68
N PHE A 151 -8.31 9.73 -5.93
CA PHE A 151 -8.73 10.87 -6.74
C PHE A 151 -9.00 10.46 -8.19
N VAL A 152 -8.07 9.73 -8.83
CA VAL A 152 -8.27 9.23 -10.20
C VAL A 152 -9.50 8.32 -10.27
N MET A 153 -9.69 7.43 -9.29
CA MET A 153 -10.87 6.57 -9.19
C MET A 153 -12.18 7.35 -9.01
N SER A 154 -12.11 8.54 -8.42
CA SER A 154 -13.25 9.45 -8.23
C SER A 154 -13.68 10.17 -9.52
N LEU A 155 -12.82 10.19 -10.56
CA LEU A 155 -13.17 10.78 -11.86
C LEU A 155 -14.12 9.89 -12.68
N PHE A 156 -14.17 8.59 -12.38
CA PHE A 156 -15.10 7.67 -13.01
C PHE A 156 -16.49 7.83 -12.41
N LYS A 157 -17.48 8.16 -13.25
CA LYS A 157 -18.88 8.28 -12.83
C LYS A 157 -19.51 6.90 -12.67
N THR A 158 -20.40 6.79 -11.70
CA THR A 158 -21.24 5.60 -11.49
C THR A 158 -22.17 5.39 -12.69
N ASP A 159 -22.28 4.15 -13.14
CA ASP A 159 -23.25 3.73 -14.15
C ASP A 159 -24.65 3.71 -13.52
N PRO A 160 -25.60 4.54 -13.99
CA PRO A 160 -26.93 4.64 -13.38
C PRO A 160 -27.79 3.41 -13.62
N ASN A 161 -27.45 2.60 -14.63
CA ASN A 161 -28.23 1.42 -14.99
C ASN A 161 -27.69 0.16 -14.32
N ASP A 162 -28.50 -0.88 -14.38
CA ASP A 162 -28.04 -2.24 -14.13
C ASP A 162 -26.98 -2.60 -15.18
N ASN A 163 -25.90 -3.25 -14.73
CA ASN A 163 -24.87 -3.75 -15.62
C ASN A 163 -24.48 -5.18 -15.24
N GLN A 164 -23.58 -5.78 -16.01
CA GLN A 164 -23.13 -7.17 -15.82
C GLN A 164 -22.52 -7.47 -14.43
N TYR A 165 -22.22 -6.45 -13.63
CA TYR A 165 -21.64 -6.58 -12.30
C TYR A 165 -22.65 -6.37 -11.17
N GLY A 166 -23.88 -5.98 -11.47
CA GLY A 166 -24.94 -5.80 -10.48
C GLY A 166 -25.89 -4.63 -10.78
N PRO A 167 -26.92 -4.47 -9.92
CA PRO A 167 -27.93 -3.43 -10.09
C PRO A 167 -27.34 -2.02 -9.97
N GLY A 168 -27.95 -1.06 -10.65
CA GLY A 168 -27.61 0.35 -10.56
C GLY A 168 -28.13 1.00 -9.26
N PRO A 169 -27.71 2.23 -8.92
CA PRO A 169 -28.12 2.91 -7.69
C PRO A 169 -29.63 3.17 -7.54
N GLY A 170 -30.39 3.05 -8.63
CA GLY A 170 -31.86 3.17 -8.66
C GLY A 170 -32.60 1.87 -9.00
N GLY A 171 -31.89 0.80 -9.37
CA GLY A 171 -32.46 -0.54 -9.49
C GLY A 171 -32.66 -1.07 -8.08
N SER A 172 -33.86 -1.57 -7.78
CA SER A 172 -34.24 -2.07 -6.45
C SER A 172 -33.16 -2.97 -5.84
N ALA A 173 -32.33 -2.39 -4.97
CA ALA A 173 -31.41 -3.11 -4.12
C ALA A 173 -32.23 -3.72 -2.98
N SER A 174 -32.88 -4.84 -3.29
CA SER A 174 -33.23 -5.83 -2.28
C SER A 174 -31.91 -6.33 -1.66
N ALA A 175 -31.70 -5.95 -0.41
CA ALA A 175 -30.89 -6.62 0.62
C ALA A 175 -29.42 -6.97 0.28
N PHE A 176 -28.48 -6.22 0.90
CA PHE A 176 -27.31 -6.78 1.60
C PHE A 176 -26.85 -5.82 2.70
#